data_AF-A0A1F5TE87-F1
#
_entry.id   AF-A0A1F5TE87-F1
#
_cell.length_a   1.000
_cell.length_b   1.000
_cell.length_c   1.000
_cell.angle_alpha   90.00
_cell.angle_beta   90.00
_cell.angle_gamma   90.00
#
_symmetry.space_group_name_H-M   'P 1'
#
loop_
_entity.id
_entity.type
_entity.pdbx_description
1 polymer ?
#
loop_
_entity_poly.entity_id
_entity_poly.type
_entity_poly.pdbx_seq_one_letter_code
_entity_poly.pdbx_strand_id
1 'polypeptide(L)'
;MTEKLTPRDIYLRNVEREHYDADAVEHGAEFGMTGGQLLLLFTPEQIEHARREMASAFEETKTKKTISQKPQRELLTTVRISLKDADVEIPNQPLCTFEALLKSAAIVEKEYPKLIADLPDGEPWKYPKTAHAILTTSIGAKALAQIQQQLPEENFYLLLFIMGNHDLGRVMDAKKRRGLAMPAEYNLTPNHGAASAQLLKDWNALSQFPQDTQTIISYALLHHADKRTPELTPNASNIEKTQHAFVCFVRDIDKLSLFVNKTDQYLSDEKTKAEQVQVNRLNGEQGTIEPLALLDAFTQYKSIDRTQCKSYEAFMLQFLAWIYDVNVKSVLEQIVQSGAVEQLLSYFQCHLPETQYQAILNATMKYLENQGLKKVA
;
A
#
# COMPACT_ATOMS: atom_id res chain seq x y z
N MET A 1 -14.28 -14.52 -42.21
CA MET A 1 -13.96 -13.18 -41.69
C MET A 1 -13.02 -13.38 -40.51
N THR A 2 -11.76 -12.97 -40.63
CA THR A 2 -10.80 -13.04 -39.53
C THR A 2 -11.11 -11.89 -38.58
N GLU A 3 -11.60 -12.20 -37.37
CA GLU A 3 -11.68 -11.22 -36.29
C GLU A 3 -10.29 -10.62 -36.07
N LYS A 4 -10.17 -9.30 -36.21
CA LYS A 4 -8.99 -8.56 -35.77
C LYS A 4 -8.98 -8.60 -34.24
N LEU A 5 -8.22 -9.53 -33.68
CA LEU A 5 -7.95 -9.58 -32.25
C LEU A 5 -7.33 -8.26 -31.82
N THR A 6 -7.85 -7.65 -30.75
CA THR A 6 -7.22 -6.48 -30.15
C THR A 6 -5.92 -6.90 -29.46
N PRO A 7 -4.96 -6.00 -29.20
CA PRO A 7 -3.77 -6.31 -28.41
C PRO A 7 -4.10 -6.93 -27.03
N ARG A 8 -5.23 -6.54 -26.43
CA ARG A 8 -5.80 -7.16 -25.22
C ARG A 8 -6.21 -8.61 -25.44
N ASP A 9 -6.85 -8.92 -26.57
CA ASP A 9 -7.27 -10.29 -26.90
C ASP A 9 -6.07 -11.19 -27.26
N ILE A 10 -5.03 -10.62 -27.87
CA ILE A 10 -3.76 -11.32 -28.12
C ILE A 10 -3.03 -11.58 -26.80
N TYR A 11 -3.02 -10.62 -25.88
CA TYR A 11 -2.43 -10.78 -24.56
C TYR A 11 -3.19 -11.78 -23.69
N LEU A 12 -4.52 -11.66 -23.58
CA LEU A 12 -5.34 -12.63 -22.87
C LEU A 12 -5.17 -14.02 -23.47
N ARG A 13 -5.14 -14.14 -24.82
CA ARG A 13 -4.87 -15.43 -25.47
C ARG A 13 -3.46 -15.97 -25.25
N ASN A 14 -2.44 -15.12 -25.11
CA ASN A 14 -1.05 -15.55 -24.90
C ASN A 14 -0.80 -15.91 -23.43
N VAL A 15 -1.39 -15.16 -22.49
CA VAL A 15 -1.45 -15.53 -21.06
C VAL A 15 -2.28 -16.82 -20.88
N GLU A 16 -3.37 -16.99 -21.62
CA GLU A 16 -4.19 -18.22 -21.65
C GLU A 16 -3.51 -19.38 -22.40
N ARG A 17 -2.55 -19.15 -23.30
CA ARG A 17 -1.88 -20.22 -24.07
C ARG A 17 -0.55 -20.67 -23.50
N GLU A 18 0.21 -19.77 -22.89
CA GLU A 18 1.56 -20.12 -22.46
C GLU A 18 1.62 -20.60 -21.01
N HIS A 19 0.74 -20.14 -20.10
CA HIS A 19 0.69 -20.60 -18.70
C HIS A 19 -0.75 -20.83 -18.21
N TYR A 20 -1.46 -21.78 -18.83
CA TYR A 20 -2.70 -22.33 -18.26
C TYR A 20 -2.34 -23.34 -17.16
N ASP A 21 -1.78 -22.83 -16.07
CA ASP A 21 -1.85 -23.55 -14.80
C ASP A 21 -3.19 -23.19 -14.18
N ALA A 22 -4.05 -24.19 -13.95
CA ALA A 22 -5.35 -23.97 -13.28
C ALA A 22 -5.16 -23.23 -11.94
N ASP A 23 -3.97 -23.41 -11.35
CA ASP A 23 -3.47 -22.76 -10.15
C ASP A 23 -3.41 -21.24 -10.31
N ALA A 24 -3.05 -20.65 -11.46
CA ALA A 24 -2.95 -19.19 -11.62
C ALA A 24 -4.29 -18.43 -11.53
N VAL A 25 -5.39 -19.08 -11.92
CA VAL A 25 -6.76 -18.54 -11.77
C VAL A 25 -7.23 -18.67 -10.31
N GLU A 26 -6.83 -19.74 -9.64
CA GLU A 26 -7.06 -19.96 -8.21
C GLU A 26 -6.23 -18.97 -7.37
N HIS A 27 -4.96 -18.73 -7.74
CA HIS A 27 -4.04 -17.75 -7.16
C HIS A 27 -4.61 -16.33 -7.22
N GLY A 28 -5.13 -15.90 -8.37
CA GLY A 28 -5.79 -14.60 -8.49
C GLY A 28 -6.98 -14.44 -7.54
N ALA A 29 -7.83 -15.47 -7.47
CA ALA A 29 -9.05 -15.47 -6.68
C ALA A 29 -8.79 -15.38 -5.17
N GLU A 30 -7.73 -16.04 -4.66
CA GLU A 30 -7.29 -15.93 -3.25
C GLU A 30 -6.91 -14.48 -2.90
N PHE A 31 -6.30 -13.76 -3.84
CA PHE A 31 -5.96 -12.34 -3.70
C PHE A 31 -7.08 -11.39 -4.17
N GLY A 32 -8.27 -11.89 -4.53
CA GLY A 32 -9.39 -11.13 -5.10
C GLY A 32 -9.03 -10.22 -6.28
N MET A 33 -8.03 -10.64 -7.06
CA MET A 33 -7.60 -10.09 -8.34
C MET A 33 -7.96 -11.12 -9.43
N THR A 34 -7.92 -10.74 -10.71
CA THR A 34 -7.89 -11.80 -11.74
C THR A 34 -6.46 -12.36 -11.82
N GLY A 35 -6.28 -13.64 -12.15
CA GLY A 35 -4.93 -14.25 -12.25
C GLY A 35 -3.99 -13.46 -13.16
N GLY A 36 -4.53 -12.84 -14.21
CA GLY A 36 -3.79 -11.94 -15.09
C GLY A 36 -3.29 -10.65 -14.43
N GLN A 37 -3.92 -10.15 -13.37
CA GLN A 37 -3.47 -8.94 -12.65
C GLN A 37 -2.29 -9.21 -11.70
N LEU A 38 -2.22 -10.40 -11.09
CA LEU A 38 -1.05 -10.78 -10.28
C LEU A 38 0.14 -11.13 -11.15
N LEU A 39 -0.07 -11.93 -12.20
CA LEU A 39 0.99 -12.31 -13.14
C LEU A 39 1.53 -11.13 -13.95
N LEU A 40 0.79 -10.01 -14.01
CA LEU A 40 1.29 -8.75 -14.57
C LEU A 40 2.39 -8.11 -13.73
N LEU A 41 2.50 -8.45 -12.45
CA LEU A 41 3.33 -7.73 -11.48
C LEU A 41 4.30 -8.62 -10.69
N PHE A 42 4.03 -9.93 -10.61
CA PHE A 42 4.78 -10.86 -9.77
C PHE A 42 4.95 -12.23 -10.44
N THR A 43 6.07 -12.90 -10.15
CA THR A 43 6.35 -14.25 -10.65
C THR A 43 5.57 -15.32 -9.88
N PRO A 44 5.33 -16.51 -10.45
CA PRO A 44 4.73 -17.63 -9.74
C PRO A 44 5.44 -17.98 -8.42
N GLU A 45 6.77 -17.92 -8.38
CA GLU A 45 7.55 -18.19 -7.17
C GLU A 45 7.33 -17.13 -6.10
N GLN A 46 7.22 -15.85 -6.48
CA GLN A 46 6.91 -14.76 -5.56
C GLN A 46 5.50 -14.94 -4.98
N ILE A 47 4.54 -15.37 -5.80
CA ILE A 47 3.16 -15.65 -5.39
C ILE A 47 3.13 -16.82 -4.40
N GLU A 48 3.78 -17.95 -4.70
CA GLU A 48 3.79 -19.12 -3.81
C GLU A 48 4.56 -18.87 -2.51
N HIS A 49 5.62 -18.05 -2.56
CA HIS A 49 6.27 -17.61 -1.32
C HIS A 49 5.35 -16.72 -0.48
N ALA A 50 4.66 -15.77 -1.10
CA ALA A 50 3.72 -14.91 -0.39
C ALA A 50 2.61 -15.74 0.27
N ARG A 51 2.10 -16.77 -0.42
CA ARG A 51 1.09 -17.69 0.14
C ARG A 51 1.58 -18.40 1.41
N ARG A 52 2.82 -18.90 1.41
CA ARG A 52 3.42 -19.53 2.59
C ARG A 52 3.58 -18.58 3.76
N GLU A 53 3.99 -17.34 3.51
CA GLU A 53 4.11 -16.29 4.54
C GLU A 53 2.75 -15.82 5.07
N MET A 54 1.70 -15.92 4.25
CA MET A 54 0.36 -15.43 4.57
C MET A 54 -0.64 -16.55 4.89
N ALA A 55 -0.17 -17.79 5.07
CA ALA A 55 -1.01 -18.96 5.31
C ALA A 55 -1.88 -18.84 6.58
N SER A 56 -1.54 -17.94 7.51
CA SER A 56 -2.35 -17.62 8.69
C SER A 56 -3.31 -16.44 8.51
N ALA A 57 -3.19 -15.67 7.43
CA ALA A 57 -3.95 -14.43 7.18
C ALA A 57 -5.13 -14.61 6.22
N PHE A 58 -5.25 -15.79 5.58
CA PHE A 58 -6.29 -16.07 4.59
C PHE A 58 -7.12 -17.29 4.98
N GLU A 59 -7.98 -17.11 5.99
CA GLU A 59 -9.23 -17.86 6.11
C GLU A 59 -10.36 -16.97 5.58
N GLU A 60 -11.16 -17.54 4.68
CA GLU A 60 -12.33 -16.95 3.98
C GLU A 60 -12.10 -15.89 2.89
N THR A 61 -12.41 -16.24 1.63
CA THR A 61 -13.49 -15.61 0.85
C THR A 61 -13.70 -16.29 -0.50
N LYS A 62 -14.60 -17.29 -0.57
CA LYS A 62 -15.19 -17.74 -1.83
C LYS A 62 -16.42 -16.88 -2.15
N THR A 63 -16.23 -15.80 -2.90
CA THR A 63 -17.37 -15.07 -3.52
C THR A 63 -17.27 -15.11 -5.03
N LYS A 64 -18.23 -15.81 -5.66
CA LYS A 64 -18.45 -15.80 -7.11
C LYS A 64 -18.85 -14.38 -7.55
N LYS A 65 -18.07 -13.78 -8.45
CA LYS A 65 -18.39 -12.47 -9.03
C LYS A 65 -19.29 -12.64 -10.25
N THR A 66 -20.49 -12.09 -10.19
CA THR A 66 -21.37 -11.92 -11.34
C THR A 66 -20.83 -10.76 -12.18
N ILE A 67 -20.59 -11.00 -13.48
CA ILE A 67 -20.14 -9.98 -14.43
C ILE A 67 -21.32 -9.01 -14.64
N SER A 68 -21.30 -7.88 -13.94
CA SER A 68 -22.23 -6.77 -14.18
C SER A 68 -21.80 -6.04 -15.46
N GLN A 69 -22.77 -5.72 -16.32
CA GLN A 69 -22.56 -4.95 -17.55
C GLN A 69 -21.97 -3.57 -17.18
N LYS A 70 -20.84 -3.20 -17.82
CA LYS A 70 -20.24 -1.87 -17.64
C LYS A 70 -21.27 -0.82 -18.08
N PRO A 71 -21.64 0.16 -17.23
CA PRO A 71 -22.47 1.27 -17.66
C PRO A 71 -21.75 2.03 -18.79
N GLN A 72 -22.51 2.50 -19.78
CA GLN A 72 -22.00 3.40 -20.81
C GLN A 72 -21.33 4.60 -20.12
N ARG A 73 -20.01 4.71 -20.23
CA ARG A 73 -19.27 5.88 -19.75
C ARG A 73 -19.69 7.07 -20.60
N GLU A 74 -20.36 8.05 -20.00
CA GLU A 74 -20.34 9.40 -20.55
C GLU A 74 -18.87 9.83 -20.70
N LEU A 75 -18.55 10.50 -21.81
CA LEU A 75 -17.22 10.98 -22.16
C LEU A 75 -16.82 12.15 -21.25
N LEU A 76 -16.62 11.88 -19.95
CA LEU A 76 -16.05 12.85 -19.03
C LEU A 76 -14.59 13.09 -19.40
N THR A 77 -14.17 14.35 -19.47
CA THR A 77 -12.77 14.72 -19.74
C THR A 77 -11.89 14.59 -18.50
N THR A 78 -12.49 14.56 -17.31
CA THR A 78 -11.82 14.40 -16.02
C THR A 78 -12.49 13.33 -15.16
N VAL A 79 -11.73 12.78 -14.23
CA VAL A 79 -12.20 11.90 -13.15
C VAL A 79 -12.06 12.67 -11.84
N ARG A 80 -13.16 12.75 -11.07
CA ARG A 80 -13.16 13.37 -9.74
C ARG A 80 -12.82 12.33 -8.69
N ILE A 81 -11.76 12.58 -7.92
CA ILE A 81 -11.34 11.76 -6.78
C ILE A 81 -11.68 12.52 -5.51
N SER A 82 -12.58 11.95 -4.69
CA SER A 82 -12.92 12.53 -3.39
C SER A 82 -11.89 12.17 -2.34
N LEU A 83 -11.11 13.16 -1.90
CA LEU A 83 -10.21 13.07 -0.76
C LEU A 83 -10.81 13.82 0.44
N LYS A 84 -10.28 13.55 1.63
CA LYS A 84 -10.71 14.10 2.91
C LYS A 84 -10.79 15.62 2.92
N ASP A 85 -9.76 16.30 2.40
CA ASP A 85 -9.64 17.75 2.50
C ASP A 85 -10.09 18.49 1.22
N ALA A 86 -10.08 17.80 0.07
CA ALA A 86 -10.52 18.37 -1.20
C ALA A 86 -10.83 17.28 -2.24
N ASP A 87 -11.77 17.56 -3.14
CA ASP A 87 -11.87 16.79 -4.36
C ASP A 87 -10.77 17.17 -5.35
N VAL A 88 -10.16 16.16 -5.97
CA VAL A 88 -9.13 16.34 -6.99
C VAL A 88 -9.64 15.84 -8.32
N GLU A 89 -9.65 16.71 -9.32
CA GLU A 89 -9.96 16.34 -10.70
C GLU A 89 -8.67 16.01 -11.46
N ILE A 90 -8.61 14.80 -12.01
CA ILE A 90 -7.49 14.33 -12.83
C ILE A 90 -7.95 14.03 -14.26
N PRO A 91 -7.08 14.14 -15.27
CA PRO A 91 -7.45 13.85 -16.66
C PRO A 91 -7.99 12.42 -16.83
N ASN A 92 -9.11 12.27 -17.55
CA ASN A 92 -9.68 10.98 -17.90
C ASN A 92 -9.07 10.44 -19.20
N GLN A 93 -7.76 10.29 -19.21
CA GLN A 93 -7.01 9.72 -20.33
C GLN A 93 -5.92 8.77 -19.83
N PRO A 94 -5.59 7.72 -20.60
CA PRO A 94 -4.47 6.85 -20.24
C PRO A 94 -3.15 7.63 -20.12
N LEU A 95 -2.47 7.45 -18.99
CA LEU A 95 -1.13 7.99 -18.73
C LEU A 95 -0.04 7.13 -19.37
N CYS A 96 -0.36 5.88 -19.71
CA CYS A 96 0.56 4.96 -20.35
C CYS A 96 -0.21 3.95 -21.21
N THR A 97 0.54 3.09 -21.89
CA THR A 97 -0.01 1.93 -22.59
C THR A 97 0.18 0.67 -21.74
N PHE A 98 -0.65 -0.35 -21.96
CA PHE A 98 -0.42 -1.68 -21.39
C PHE A 98 0.94 -2.27 -21.78
N GLU A 99 1.40 -2.01 -23.00
CA GLU A 99 2.71 -2.47 -23.47
C GLU A 99 3.85 -1.87 -22.63
N ALA A 100 3.78 -0.58 -22.29
CA ALA A 100 4.75 0.07 -21.42
C ALA A 100 4.77 -0.55 -20.02
N LEU A 101 3.59 -0.79 -19.44
CA LEU A 101 3.45 -1.45 -18.13
C LEU A 101 4.07 -2.85 -18.14
N LEU A 102 3.75 -3.66 -19.15
CA LEU A 102 4.28 -5.01 -19.32
C LEU A 102 5.80 -5.03 -19.45
N LYS A 103 6.36 -4.16 -20.30
CA LYS A 103 7.82 -4.06 -20.47
C LYS A 103 8.50 -3.64 -19.17
N SER A 104 7.93 -2.68 -18.44
CA SER A 104 8.45 -2.23 -17.16
C SER A 104 8.40 -3.33 -16.10
N ALA A 105 7.28 -4.05 -16.00
CA ALA A 105 7.13 -5.17 -15.06
C ALA A 105 8.12 -6.30 -15.34
N ALA A 106 8.29 -6.69 -16.61
CA ALA A 106 9.26 -7.72 -17.01
C ALA A 106 10.71 -7.34 -16.68
N ILE A 107 11.05 -6.04 -16.74
CA ILE A 107 12.36 -5.53 -16.30
C ILE A 107 12.52 -5.74 -14.79
N VAL A 108 11.51 -5.33 -13.99
CA VAL A 108 11.54 -5.51 -12.53
C VAL A 108 11.68 -6.98 -12.15
N GLU A 109 10.87 -7.85 -12.76
CA GLU A 109 10.91 -9.30 -12.57
C GLU A 109 12.31 -9.87 -12.81
N LYS A 110 12.98 -9.42 -13.87
CA LYS A 110 14.34 -9.86 -14.21
C LYS A 110 15.41 -9.35 -13.24
N GLU A 111 15.28 -8.13 -12.73
CA GLU A 111 16.31 -7.49 -11.90
C GLU A 111 16.13 -7.80 -10.41
N TYR A 112 14.91 -8.01 -9.93
CA TYR A 112 14.62 -8.23 -8.50
C TYR A 112 15.38 -9.42 -7.89
N PRO A 113 15.46 -10.62 -8.51
CA PRO A 113 16.23 -11.73 -7.95
C PRO A 113 17.71 -11.39 -7.74
N LYS A 114 18.30 -10.57 -8.63
CA LYS A 114 19.68 -10.12 -8.51
C LYS A 114 19.86 -9.12 -7.38
N LEU A 115 18.87 -8.25 -7.19
CA LEU A 115 18.86 -7.26 -6.12
C LEU A 115 18.92 -7.95 -4.74
N ILE A 116 18.21 -9.07 -4.56
CA ILE A 116 18.11 -9.77 -3.27
C ILE A 116 19.07 -10.95 -3.09
N ALA A 117 19.88 -11.29 -4.10
CA ALA A 117 20.67 -12.53 -4.14
C ALA A 117 21.68 -12.66 -2.98
N ASP A 118 22.20 -11.53 -2.50
CA ASP A 118 23.19 -11.44 -1.42
C ASP A 118 22.56 -11.27 -0.03
N LEU A 119 21.22 -11.19 0.05
CA LEU A 119 20.51 -11.17 1.33
C LEU A 119 20.28 -12.60 1.85
N PRO A 120 20.47 -12.85 3.17
CA PRO A 120 20.14 -14.14 3.76
C PRO A 120 18.62 -14.37 3.70
N ASP A 121 18.22 -15.64 3.66
CA ASP A 121 16.80 -16.02 3.48
C ASP A 121 15.89 -15.53 4.61
N GLY A 122 16.43 -15.39 5.83
CA GLY A 122 15.71 -14.84 6.98
C GLY A 122 15.68 -13.30 7.05
N GLU A 123 16.19 -12.58 6.05
CA GLU A 123 16.15 -11.11 6.06
C GLU A 123 14.70 -10.62 5.83
N PRO A 124 14.12 -9.80 6.73
CA PRO A 124 12.74 -9.32 6.60
C PRO A 124 12.46 -8.55 5.30
N TRP A 125 13.50 -8.03 4.64
CA TRP A 125 13.42 -7.24 3.42
C TRP A 125 13.72 -8.05 2.15
N LYS A 126 13.80 -9.38 2.25
CA LYS A 126 13.89 -10.30 1.11
C LYS A 126 12.50 -10.75 0.69
N TYR A 127 12.06 -11.93 1.11
CA TYR A 127 10.78 -12.49 0.70
C TYR A 127 9.55 -11.95 1.46
N PRO A 128 9.60 -11.68 2.78
CA PRO A 128 8.44 -11.12 3.49
C PRO A 128 8.00 -9.78 2.91
N LYS A 129 8.92 -9.00 2.33
CA LYS A 129 8.58 -7.72 1.70
C LYS A 129 7.96 -7.86 0.31
N THR A 130 8.32 -8.89 -0.44
CA THR A 130 7.59 -9.27 -1.65
C THR A 130 6.16 -9.67 -1.31
N ALA A 131 5.96 -10.43 -0.23
CA ALA A 131 4.61 -10.79 0.24
C ALA A 131 3.79 -9.54 0.61
N HIS A 132 4.40 -8.58 1.32
CA HIS A 132 3.77 -7.27 1.60
C HIS A 132 3.36 -6.53 0.33
N ALA A 133 4.22 -6.50 -0.69
CA ALA A 133 3.91 -5.83 -1.95
C ALA A 133 2.73 -6.48 -2.69
N ILE A 134 2.68 -7.81 -2.75
CA ILE A 134 1.56 -8.57 -3.34
C ILE A 134 0.26 -8.27 -2.60
N LEU A 135 0.31 -8.31 -1.27
CA LEU A 135 -0.83 -8.06 -0.41
C LEU A 135 -1.35 -6.63 -0.52
N THR A 136 -0.45 -5.65 -0.54
CA THR A 136 -0.77 -4.24 -0.72
C THR A 136 -1.47 -4.02 -2.07
N THR A 137 -0.95 -4.62 -3.14
CA THR A 137 -1.56 -4.56 -4.47
C THR A 137 -2.95 -5.22 -4.50
N SER A 138 -3.11 -6.38 -3.87
CA SER A 138 -4.38 -7.10 -3.76
C SER A 138 -5.44 -6.30 -2.99
N ILE A 139 -5.09 -5.80 -1.81
CA ILE A 139 -5.93 -4.96 -0.98
C ILE A 139 -6.26 -3.66 -1.73
N GLY A 140 -5.27 -3.04 -2.37
CA GLY A 140 -5.46 -1.86 -3.21
C GLY A 140 -6.46 -2.09 -4.34
N ALA A 141 -6.36 -3.22 -5.04
CA ALA A 141 -7.28 -3.57 -6.12
C ALA A 141 -8.73 -3.70 -5.62
N LYS A 142 -8.94 -4.32 -4.46
CA LYS A 142 -10.27 -4.42 -3.82
C LYS A 142 -10.75 -3.05 -3.34
N ALA A 143 -9.91 -2.33 -2.61
CA ALA A 143 -10.24 -1.08 -1.96
C ALA A 143 -10.56 0.06 -2.92
N LEU A 144 -9.94 0.02 -4.10
CA LEU A 144 -10.12 1.01 -5.16
C LEU A 144 -11.05 0.52 -6.27
N ALA A 145 -11.79 -0.58 -6.08
CA ALA A 145 -12.69 -1.12 -7.11
C ALA A 145 -13.76 -0.11 -7.58
N GLN A 146 -14.21 0.79 -6.69
CA GLN A 146 -15.13 1.87 -7.05
C GLN A 146 -14.46 2.96 -7.91
N ILE A 147 -13.17 3.23 -7.66
CA ILE A 147 -12.36 4.18 -8.42
C ILE A 147 -11.92 3.58 -9.76
N GLN A 148 -11.69 2.26 -9.82
CA GLN A 148 -11.37 1.53 -11.05
C GLN A 148 -12.44 1.75 -12.13
N GLN A 149 -13.71 1.85 -11.74
CA GLN A 149 -14.80 2.11 -12.68
C GLN A 149 -14.76 3.52 -13.27
N GLN A 150 -14.05 4.44 -12.62
CA GLN A 150 -13.95 5.84 -13.01
C GLN A 150 -12.63 6.13 -13.76
N LEU A 151 -11.53 5.46 -13.42
CA LEU A 151 -10.23 5.63 -14.08
C LEU A 151 -10.13 4.90 -15.43
N PRO A 152 -9.32 5.41 -16.37
CA PRO A 152 -8.78 4.60 -17.45
C PRO A 152 -8.13 3.34 -16.90
N GLU A 153 -8.30 2.21 -17.59
CA GLU A 153 -7.87 0.91 -17.09
C GLU A 153 -6.35 0.90 -16.88
N GLU A 154 -5.60 1.47 -17.82
CA GLU A 154 -4.14 1.65 -17.77
C GLU A 154 -3.70 2.43 -16.52
N ASN A 155 -4.43 3.46 -16.11
CA ASN A 155 -4.09 4.26 -14.94
C ASN A 155 -4.27 3.48 -13.65
N PHE A 156 -5.27 2.58 -13.60
CA PHE A 156 -5.46 1.67 -12.48
C PHE A 156 -4.31 0.65 -12.39
N TYR A 157 -3.89 0.06 -13.52
CA TYR A 157 -2.75 -0.85 -13.52
C TYR A 157 -1.42 -0.16 -13.24
N LEU A 158 -1.26 1.09 -13.67
CA LEU A 158 -0.12 1.92 -13.28
C LEU A 158 -0.06 2.13 -11.76
N LEU A 159 -1.22 2.38 -11.13
CA LEU A 159 -1.29 2.50 -9.68
C LEU A 159 -0.89 1.20 -8.97
N LEU A 160 -1.38 0.05 -9.47
CA LEU A 160 -0.97 -1.27 -8.95
C LEU A 160 0.53 -1.53 -9.16
N PHE A 161 1.10 -1.12 -10.30
CA PHE A 161 2.54 -1.18 -10.54
C PHE A 161 3.32 -0.36 -9.50
N ILE A 162 2.87 0.85 -9.19
CA ILE A 162 3.50 1.70 -8.16
C ILE A 162 3.37 1.03 -6.78
N MET A 163 2.20 0.49 -6.44
CA MET A 163 1.97 -0.24 -5.19
C MET A 163 2.84 -1.50 -5.09
N GLY A 164 3.01 -2.28 -6.16
CA GLY A 164 3.88 -3.46 -6.13
C GLY A 164 5.35 -3.12 -5.93
N ASN A 165 5.75 -1.87 -6.18
CA ASN A 165 7.15 -1.45 -6.18
C ASN A 165 7.48 -0.36 -5.13
N HIS A 166 6.53 0.05 -4.29
CA HIS A 166 6.71 1.16 -3.34
C HIS A 166 7.90 0.96 -2.40
N ASP A 167 8.11 -0.28 -1.97
CA ASP A 167 9.09 -0.66 -0.97
C ASP A 167 10.33 -1.39 -1.52
N LEU A 168 10.57 -1.40 -2.83
CA LEU A 168 11.78 -2.00 -3.43
C LEU A 168 13.08 -1.52 -2.77
N GLY A 169 13.14 -0.22 -2.46
CA GLY A 169 14.30 0.41 -1.83
C GLY A 169 14.64 -0.13 -0.44
N ARG A 170 13.76 -0.87 0.24
CA ARG A 170 14.06 -1.52 1.52
C ARG A 170 15.18 -2.55 1.39
N VAL A 171 15.35 -3.17 0.23
CA VAL A 171 16.50 -4.05 0.01
C VAL A 171 17.81 -3.29 0.16
N MET A 172 17.87 -2.04 -0.29
CA MET A 172 19.05 -1.18 -0.13
C MET A 172 19.30 -0.82 1.33
N ASP A 173 18.25 -0.55 2.11
CA ASP A 173 18.38 -0.39 3.56
C ASP A 173 19.01 -1.65 4.20
N ALA A 174 18.64 -2.86 3.74
CA ALA A 174 19.14 -4.13 4.30
C ALA A 174 20.62 -4.27 3.99
N LYS A 175 21.00 -4.06 2.73
CA LYS A 175 22.39 -4.08 2.30
C LYS A 175 23.23 -3.10 3.12
N LYS A 176 22.76 -1.87 3.28
CA LYS A 176 23.42 -0.83 4.09
C LYS A 176 23.60 -1.27 5.55
N ARG A 177 22.54 -1.77 6.20
CA ARG A 177 22.57 -2.24 7.59
C ARG A 177 23.53 -3.42 7.79
N ARG A 178 23.72 -4.24 6.78
CA ARG A 178 24.64 -5.40 6.79
C ARG A 178 26.05 -5.09 6.31
N GLY A 179 26.32 -3.88 5.83
CA GLY A 179 27.61 -3.52 5.25
C GLY A 179 27.90 -4.23 3.91
N LEU A 180 26.86 -4.65 3.19
CA LEU A 180 27.00 -5.23 1.85
C LEU A 180 27.30 -4.14 0.82
N ALA A 181 27.99 -4.52 -0.25
CA ALA A 181 28.32 -3.60 -1.34
C ALA A 181 27.04 -3.09 -2.02
N MET A 182 26.98 -1.78 -2.24
CA MET A 182 25.88 -1.11 -2.93
C MET A 182 26.41 0.11 -3.69
N PRO A 183 25.76 0.51 -4.80
CA PRO A 183 26.16 1.71 -5.53
C PRO A 183 26.08 2.96 -4.62
N ALA A 184 27.02 3.88 -4.79
CA ALA A 184 27.24 4.99 -3.85
C ALA A 184 26.04 5.95 -3.78
N GLU A 185 25.33 6.11 -4.88
CA GLU A 185 24.13 6.93 -5.03
C GLU A 185 23.00 6.53 -4.06
N TYR A 186 22.89 5.25 -3.70
CA TYR A 186 21.91 4.76 -2.73
C TYR A 186 22.24 5.13 -1.28
N ASN A 187 23.45 5.61 -1.00
CA ASN A 187 23.75 6.18 0.31
C ASN A 187 23.13 7.57 0.49
N LEU A 188 22.80 8.25 -0.62
CA LEU A 188 22.29 9.61 -0.65
C LEU A 188 20.77 9.67 -0.79
N THR A 189 20.10 8.52 -1.01
CA THR A 189 18.64 8.49 -1.09
C THR A 189 18.02 8.82 0.27
N PRO A 190 17.08 9.78 0.35
CA PRO A 190 16.55 10.27 1.62
C PRO A 190 15.67 9.25 2.34
N ASN A 191 15.01 8.36 1.61
CA ASN A 191 14.16 7.29 2.14
C ASN A 191 14.10 6.11 1.16
N HIS A 192 13.47 5.01 1.57
CA HIS A 192 13.31 3.81 0.74
C HIS A 192 12.43 4.04 -0.50
N GLY A 193 11.46 4.96 -0.45
CA GLY A 193 10.67 5.35 -1.62
C GLY A 193 11.50 6.00 -2.73
N ALA A 194 12.44 6.86 -2.35
CA ALA A 194 13.42 7.45 -3.25
C ALA A 194 14.35 6.38 -3.84
N ALA A 195 14.79 5.43 -3.01
CA ALA A 195 15.57 4.29 -3.48
C ALA A 195 14.78 3.39 -4.43
N SER A 196 13.48 3.17 -4.20
CA SER A 196 12.59 2.45 -5.14
C SER A 196 12.53 3.14 -6.50
N ALA A 197 12.30 4.47 -6.52
CA ALA A 197 12.28 5.24 -7.76
C ALA A 197 13.64 5.19 -8.50
N GLN A 198 14.74 5.27 -7.75
CA GLN A 198 16.09 5.17 -8.31
C GLN A 198 16.38 3.78 -8.90
N LEU A 199 16.00 2.69 -8.22
CA LEU A 199 16.12 1.33 -8.76
C LEU A 199 15.38 1.17 -10.08
N LEU A 200 14.12 1.61 -10.15
CA LEU A 200 13.33 1.52 -11.39
C LEU A 200 13.93 2.37 -12.52
N LYS A 201 14.58 3.49 -12.19
CA LYS A 201 15.30 4.30 -13.16
C LYS A 201 16.55 3.59 -13.67
N ASP A 202 17.39 3.07 -12.78
CA ASP A 202 18.66 2.41 -13.13
C ASP A 202 18.44 1.13 -13.94
N TRP A 203 17.35 0.42 -13.69
CA TRP A 203 16.94 -0.75 -14.47
C TRP A 203 16.33 -0.41 -15.84
N ASN A 204 16.14 0.88 -16.16
CA ASN A 204 15.39 1.35 -17.33
C ASN A 204 13.92 0.86 -17.35
N ALA A 205 13.34 0.56 -16.18
CA ALA A 205 11.93 0.24 -16.07
C ALA A 205 11.08 1.51 -16.30
N LEU A 206 11.51 2.66 -15.77
CA LEU A 206 10.80 3.93 -15.98
C LEU A 206 10.85 4.43 -17.43
N SER A 207 11.90 4.10 -18.20
CA SER A 207 12.03 4.59 -19.59
C SER A 207 10.99 4.03 -20.54
N GLN A 208 10.19 3.04 -20.11
CA GLN A 208 9.07 2.51 -20.88
C GLN A 208 7.87 3.46 -20.91
N PHE A 209 7.80 4.42 -19.99
CA PHE A 209 6.67 5.34 -19.84
C PHE A 209 6.93 6.72 -20.45
N PRO A 210 5.88 7.47 -20.83
CA PRO A 210 6.00 8.90 -21.14
C PRO A 210 6.61 9.68 -19.98
N GLN A 211 7.28 10.79 -20.28
CA GLN A 211 8.00 11.60 -19.28
C GLN A 211 7.10 12.00 -18.11
N ASP A 212 5.90 12.49 -18.37
CA ASP A 212 4.95 12.89 -17.32
C ASP A 212 4.63 11.72 -16.38
N THR A 213 4.41 10.54 -16.94
CA THR A 213 4.13 9.31 -16.18
C THR A 213 5.32 8.85 -15.36
N GLN A 214 6.56 9.00 -15.87
CA GLN A 214 7.77 8.75 -15.08
C GLN A 214 7.83 9.67 -13.86
N THR A 215 7.46 10.95 -14.02
CA THR A 215 7.43 11.89 -12.88
C THR A 215 6.32 11.54 -11.89
N ILE A 216 5.16 11.08 -12.35
CA ILE A 216 4.06 10.61 -11.48
C ILE A 216 4.50 9.40 -10.66
N ILE A 217 5.07 8.38 -11.30
CA ILE A 217 5.61 7.18 -10.62
C ILE A 217 6.65 7.60 -9.58
N SER A 218 7.64 8.40 -9.98
CA SER A 218 8.74 8.79 -9.10
C SER A 218 8.26 9.60 -7.90
N TYR A 219 7.31 10.53 -8.11
CA TYR A 219 6.72 11.34 -7.05
C TYR A 219 5.91 10.48 -6.08
N ALA A 220 5.07 9.57 -6.61
CA ALA A 220 4.29 8.65 -5.79
C ALA A 220 5.20 7.78 -4.90
N LEU A 221 6.25 7.20 -5.48
CA LEU A 221 7.23 6.40 -4.75
C LEU A 221 8.00 7.22 -3.72
N LEU A 222 8.49 8.40 -4.07
CA LEU A 222 9.27 9.25 -3.15
C LEU A 222 8.49 9.61 -1.88
N HIS A 223 7.22 9.96 -2.04
CA HIS A 223 6.38 10.54 -0.99
C HIS A 223 5.45 9.54 -0.29
N HIS A 224 5.43 8.26 -0.69
CA HIS A 224 4.54 7.28 -0.06
C HIS A 224 4.85 7.04 1.43
N ALA A 225 6.09 7.28 1.87
CA ALA A 225 6.52 7.06 3.24
C ALA A 225 6.69 8.34 4.06
N ASP A 226 6.35 9.50 3.50
CA ASP A 226 6.48 10.77 4.21
C ASP A 226 5.58 10.80 5.45
N LYS A 227 5.97 11.59 6.46
CA LYS A 227 5.18 11.71 7.70
C LYS A 227 3.80 12.31 7.46
N ARG A 228 3.65 13.13 6.42
CA ARG A 228 2.41 13.77 5.99
C ARG A 228 2.32 13.72 4.48
N THR A 229 1.10 13.67 3.98
CA THR A 229 0.83 13.80 2.55
C THR A 229 1.23 15.21 2.09
N PRO A 230 2.04 15.38 1.02
CA PRO A 230 2.35 16.70 0.48
C PRO A 230 1.09 17.46 0.07
N GLU A 231 0.99 18.71 0.51
CA GLU A 231 -0.16 19.57 0.21
C GLU A 231 -0.22 19.91 -1.29
N LEU A 232 -1.43 19.92 -1.85
CA LEU A 232 -1.68 20.36 -3.21
C LEU A 232 -1.79 21.89 -3.25
N THR A 233 -1.03 22.53 -4.13
CA THR A 233 -1.10 24.00 -4.26
C THR A 233 -2.41 24.43 -4.96
N PRO A 234 -2.98 25.62 -4.66
CA PRO A 234 -4.23 26.05 -5.28
C PRO A 234 -4.21 26.14 -6.82
N ASN A 235 -3.03 26.36 -7.40
CA ASN A 235 -2.84 26.49 -8.85
C ASN A 235 -2.14 25.27 -9.46
N ALA A 236 -2.24 24.11 -8.81
CA ALA A 236 -1.62 22.88 -9.28
C ALA A 236 -2.08 22.53 -10.71
N SER A 237 -1.10 22.21 -11.54
CA SER A 237 -1.29 21.65 -12.88
C SER A 237 -1.95 20.26 -12.81
N ASN A 238 -2.43 19.76 -13.96
CA ASN A 238 -3.03 18.43 -14.03
C ASN A 238 -2.07 17.30 -13.61
N ILE A 239 -0.78 17.47 -13.89
CA ILE A 239 0.24 16.50 -13.50
C ILE A 239 0.45 16.50 -11.98
N GLU A 240 0.51 17.67 -11.35
CA GLU A 240 0.62 17.79 -9.88
C GLU A 240 -0.62 17.25 -9.16
N LYS A 241 -1.82 17.48 -9.73
CA LYS A 241 -3.07 16.88 -9.22
C LYS A 241 -3.03 15.35 -9.29
N THR A 242 -2.52 14.80 -10.39
CA THR A 242 -2.40 13.35 -10.59
C THR A 242 -1.34 12.75 -9.67
N GLN A 243 -0.20 13.41 -9.53
CA GLN A 243 0.85 13.08 -8.56
C GLN A 243 0.29 13.01 -7.14
N HIS A 244 -0.44 14.05 -6.71
CA HIS A 244 -1.05 14.09 -5.39
C HIS A 244 -2.08 12.96 -5.20
N ALA A 245 -2.98 12.74 -6.15
CA ALA A 245 -3.95 11.65 -6.07
C ALA A 245 -3.28 10.27 -5.96
N PHE A 246 -2.25 10.01 -6.76
CA PHE A 246 -1.51 8.75 -6.74
C PHE A 246 -0.74 8.55 -5.43
N VAL A 247 -0.13 9.61 -4.89
CA VAL A 247 0.48 9.57 -3.55
C VAL A 247 -0.57 9.19 -2.50
N CYS A 248 -1.72 9.85 -2.48
CA CYS A 248 -2.80 9.55 -1.53
C CYS A 248 -3.23 8.08 -1.62
N PHE A 249 -3.44 7.55 -2.82
CA PHE A 249 -3.80 6.14 -3.00
C PHE A 249 -2.74 5.19 -2.46
N VAL A 250 -1.47 5.36 -2.84
CA VAL A 250 -0.41 4.44 -2.42
C VAL A 250 -0.22 4.49 -0.91
N ARG A 251 -0.19 5.69 -0.31
CA ARG A 251 -0.07 5.90 1.14
C ARG A 251 -1.18 5.22 1.92
N ASP A 252 -2.42 5.45 1.51
CA ASP A 252 -3.57 5.00 2.28
C ASP A 252 -3.78 3.50 2.14
N ILE A 253 -3.50 2.93 0.96
CA ILE A 253 -3.53 1.48 0.76
C ILE A 253 -2.41 0.78 1.54
N ASP A 254 -1.21 1.34 1.61
CA ASP A 254 -0.13 0.78 2.46
C ASP A 254 -0.57 0.76 3.94
N LYS A 255 -1.16 1.84 4.45
CA LYS A 255 -1.74 1.88 5.81
C LYS A 255 -2.84 0.84 5.99
N LEU A 256 -3.79 0.74 5.06
CA LEU A 256 -4.86 -0.27 5.12
C LEU A 256 -4.28 -1.67 5.18
N SER A 257 -3.26 -1.98 4.36
CA SER A 257 -2.59 -3.28 4.40
C SER A 257 -1.97 -3.56 5.77
N LEU A 258 -1.38 -2.56 6.42
CA LEU A 258 -0.81 -2.72 7.75
C LEU A 258 -1.90 -2.88 8.82
N PHE A 259 -2.99 -2.12 8.76
CA PHE A 259 -4.13 -2.31 9.68
C PHE A 259 -4.72 -3.72 9.58
N VAL A 260 -4.98 -4.19 8.37
CA VAL A 260 -5.59 -5.51 8.14
C VAL A 260 -4.68 -6.64 8.61
N ASN A 261 -3.36 -6.54 8.38
CA ASN A 261 -2.47 -7.70 8.52
C ASN A 261 -1.53 -7.64 9.73
N LYS A 262 -1.32 -6.46 10.32
CA LYS A 262 -0.37 -6.29 11.43
C LYS A 262 -1.03 -6.02 12.77
N THR A 263 -2.31 -5.65 12.81
CA THR A 263 -2.98 -5.34 14.08
C THR A 263 -2.94 -6.53 15.03
N ASP A 264 -3.48 -7.69 14.66
CA ASP A 264 -3.47 -8.86 15.54
C ASP A 264 -2.04 -9.30 15.91
N GLN A 265 -1.10 -9.29 14.95
CA GLN A 265 0.30 -9.62 15.22
C GLN A 265 0.94 -8.66 16.24
N TYR A 266 0.64 -7.36 16.16
CA TYR A 266 1.16 -6.38 17.11
C TYR A 266 0.51 -6.50 18.49
N LEU A 267 -0.73 -6.96 18.58
CA LEU A 267 -1.45 -7.03 19.85
C LEU A 267 -1.27 -8.37 20.58
N SER A 268 -1.22 -9.47 19.82
CA SER A 268 -1.37 -10.84 20.31
C SER A 268 -0.12 -11.72 20.17
N ASP A 269 0.78 -11.42 19.23
CA ASP A 269 2.02 -12.20 19.03
C ASP A 269 3.20 -11.61 19.82
N GLU A 270 3.56 -12.30 20.90
CA GLU A 270 4.66 -11.92 21.80
C GLU A 270 6.02 -11.82 21.09
N LYS A 271 6.28 -12.64 20.06
CA LYS A 271 7.54 -12.55 19.31
C LYS A 271 7.57 -11.25 18.51
N THR A 272 6.50 -10.97 17.77
CA THR A 272 6.38 -9.74 16.99
C THR A 272 6.44 -8.51 17.91
N LYS A 273 5.75 -8.54 19.05
CA LYS A 273 5.80 -7.48 20.06
C LYS A 273 7.24 -7.22 20.54
N ALA A 274 7.96 -8.27 20.93
CA ALA A 274 9.36 -8.16 21.37
C ALA A 274 10.28 -7.59 20.27
N GLU A 275 10.09 -8.02 19.02
CA GLU A 275 10.82 -7.47 17.87
C GLU A 275 10.53 -5.99 17.66
N GLN A 276 9.27 -5.56 17.76
CA GLN A 276 8.89 -4.15 17.65
C GLN A 276 9.47 -3.31 18.79
N VAL A 277 9.51 -3.84 20.01
CA VAL A 277 10.16 -3.18 21.16
C VAL A 277 11.65 -2.94 20.86
N GLN A 278 12.35 -3.96 20.35
CA GLN A 278 13.76 -3.85 20.02
C GLN A 278 14.02 -2.89 18.84
N VAL A 279 13.31 -3.06 17.72
CA VAL A 279 13.52 -2.30 16.49
C VAL A 279 13.20 -0.81 16.70
N ASN A 280 12.15 -0.51 17.43
CA ASN A 280 11.73 0.86 17.70
C ASN A 280 12.32 1.44 19.00
N ARG A 281 13.18 0.68 19.70
CA ARG A 281 13.86 1.10 20.94
C ARG A 281 12.89 1.56 22.03
N LEU A 282 11.81 0.79 22.21
CA LEU A 282 10.79 1.04 23.22
C LEU A 282 11.22 0.42 24.56
N ASN A 283 10.62 0.87 25.65
CA ASN A 283 10.80 0.32 26.99
C ASN A 283 9.88 -0.88 27.28
N GLY A 284 9.19 -1.41 26.26
CA GLY A 284 8.17 -2.44 26.42
C GLY A 284 6.79 -1.87 26.79
N GLU A 285 5.89 -2.75 27.23
CA GLU A 285 4.59 -2.37 27.79
C GLU A 285 4.80 -1.73 29.16
N GLN A 286 4.25 -0.53 29.35
CA GLN A 286 4.42 0.26 30.58
C GLN A 286 3.09 0.48 31.31
N GLY A 287 1.97 0.05 30.72
CA GLY A 287 0.64 0.34 31.22
C GLY A 287 0.27 1.83 31.13
N THR A 288 0.93 2.59 30.25
CA THR A 288 0.68 4.02 30.04
C THR A 288 1.24 4.50 28.69
N ILE A 289 0.66 5.57 28.14
CA ILE A 289 1.25 6.27 26.99
C ILE A 289 2.48 7.06 27.45
N GLU A 290 3.66 6.74 26.89
CA GLU A 290 4.89 7.48 27.15
C GLU A 290 5.56 8.02 25.87
N PRO A 291 5.85 9.34 25.82
CA PRO A 291 5.47 10.38 26.78
C PRO A 291 3.97 10.74 26.69
N LEU A 292 3.38 11.18 27.82
CA LEU A 292 1.95 11.55 27.89
C LEU A 292 1.53 12.64 26.88
N ALA A 293 2.45 13.52 26.46
CA ALA A 293 2.18 14.53 25.43
C ALA A 293 1.72 13.93 24.08
N LEU A 294 1.97 12.64 23.82
CA LEU A 294 1.45 11.96 22.64
C LEU A 294 -0.07 11.76 22.69
N LEU A 295 -0.65 11.66 23.88
CA LEU A 295 -2.10 11.62 24.05
C LEU A 295 -2.74 12.96 23.66
N ASP A 296 -2.11 14.08 24.00
CA ASP A 296 -2.55 15.41 23.56
C ASP A 296 -2.46 15.56 22.05
N ALA A 297 -1.39 15.05 21.43
CA ALA A 297 -1.27 15.05 19.97
C ALA A 297 -2.38 14.22 19.32
N PHE A 298 -2.66 13.03 19.85
CA PHE A 298 -3.72 12.15 19.37
C PHE A 298 -5.10 12.80 19.45
N THR A 299 -5.46 13.34 20.62
CA THR A 299 -6.77 13.98 20.85
C THR A 299 -6.99 15.24 20.01
N GLN A 300 -5.91 15.83 19.49
CA GLN A 300 -5.93 16.96 18.53
C GLN A 300 -5.87 16.51 17.06
N TYR A 301 -6.07 15.23 16.78
CA TYR A 301 -6.04 14.63 15.44
C TYR A 301 -4.70 14.83 14.70
N LYS A 302 -3.59 14.83 15.44
CA LYS A 302 -2.25 15.00 14.87
C LYS A 302 -1.57 13.66 14.67
N SER A 303 -0.77 13.58 13.62
CA SER A 303 0.19 12.49 13.39
C SER A 303 1.17 12.39 14.57
N ILE A 304 1.47 11.19 15.03
CA ILE A 304 2.50 10.92 16.04
C ILE A 304 3.79 10.49 15.36
N ASP A 305 4.91 11.09 15.75
CA ASP A 305 6.23 10.66 15.31
C ASP A 305 6.66 9.43 16.09
N ARG A 306 6.90 8.32 15.38
CA ARG A 306 7.33 7.06 15.97
C ARG A 306 8.59 7.20 16.83
N THR A 307 9.51 8.09 16.47
CA THR A 307 10.76 8.30 17.21
C THR A 307 10.55 8.90 18.60
N GLN A 308 9.35 9.43 18.88
CA GLN A 308 8.97 9.97 20.18
C GLN A 308 8.36 8.91 21.11
N CYS A 309 7.96 7.75 20.58
CA CYS A 309 7.34 6.69 21.35
C CYS A 309 8.37 6.05 22.29
N LYS A 310 8.03 5.93 23.58
CA LYS A 310 8.86 5.25 24.58
C LYS A 310 8.22 3.99 25.13
N SER A 311 6.89 3.92 25.17
CA SER A 311 6.16 2.71 25.56
C SER A 311 5.56 2.00 24.35
N TYR A 312 5.25 0.72 24.51
CA TYR A 312 4.55 -0.06 23.47
C TYR A 312 3.14 0.50 23.21
N GLU A 313 2.46 0.97 24.25
CA GLU A 313 1.15 1.60 24.14
C GLU A 313 1.22 2.91 23.35
N ALA A 314 2.28 3.70 23.51
CA ALA A 314 2.52 4.88 22.67
C ALA A 314 2.77 4.52 21.19
N PHE A 315 3.46 3.41 20.93
CA PHE A 315 3.65 2.89 19.58
C PHE A 315 2.32 2.41 18.96
N MET A 316 1.46 1.73 19.73
CA MET A 316 0.10 1.38 19.29
C MET A 316 -0.76 2.63 19.07
N LEU A 317 -0.63 3.67 19.92
CA LEU A 317 -1.35 4.92 19.74
C LEU A 317 -0.92 5.65 18.46
N GLN A 318 0.38 5.62 18.16
CA GLN A 318 0.92 6.11 16.89
C GLN A 318 0.31 5.36 15.70
N PHE A 319 0.20 4.03 15.79
CA PHE A 319 -0.40 3.20 14.76
C PHE A 319 -1.88 3.54 14.56
N LEU A 320 -2.66 3.66 15.63
CA LEU A 320 -4.05 4.11 15.54
C LEU A 320 -4.16 5.53 14.95
N ALA A 321 -3.24 6.44 15.27
CA ALA A 321 -3.24 7.82 14.76
C ALA A 321 -3.14 7.93 13.23
N TRP A 322 -2.74 6.85 12.54
CA TRP A 322 -2.73 6.82 11.08
C TRP A 322 -4.09 7.06 10.44
N ILE A 323 -5.20 6.76 11.13
CA ILE A 323 -6.55 7.06 10.62
C ILE A 323 -6.74 8.57 10.36
N TYR A 324 -5.98 9.44 11.04
CA TYR A 324 -6.03 10.89 10.84
C TYR A 324 -5.33 11.35 9.56
N ASP A 325 -4.40 10.56 9.03
CA ASP A 325 -3.64 10.85 7.80
C ASP A 325 -4.20 10.10 6.59
N VAL A 326 -5.32 9.38 6.71
CA VAL A 326 -5.99 8.74 5.57
C VAL A 326 -6.79 9.80 4.81
N ASN A 327 -6.50 9.96 3.53
CA ASN A 327 -7.12 10.92 2.63
C ASN A 327 -8.32 10.29 1.90
N VAL A 328 -8.20 9.04 1.46
CA VAL A 328 -9.21 8.39 0.64
C VAL A 328 -10.29 7.80 1.54
N LYS A 329 -11.50 8.39 1.51
CA LYS A 329 -12.58 8.01 2.43
C LYS A 329 -12.93 6.52 2.39
N SER A 330 -13.02 5.92 1.20
CA SER A 330 -13.32 4.49 1.05
C SER A 330 -12.24 3.59 1.66
N VAL A 331 -11.00 4.07 1.76
CA VAL A 331 -9.91 3.34 2.44
C VAL A 331 -10.07 3.43 3.95
N LEU A 332 -10.41 4.61 4.48
CA LEU A 332 -10.72 4.76 5.91
C LEU A 332 -11.91 3.88 6.33
N GLU A 333 -12.95 3.84 5.51
CA GLU A 333 -14.11 2.95 5.71
C GLU A 333 -13.69 1.48 5.84
N GLN A 334 -12.76 1.02 5.00
CA GLN A 334 -12.25 -0.35 5.04
C GLN A 334 -11.35 -0.62 6.25
N ILE A 335 -10.55 0.37 6.68
CA ILE A 335 -9.78 0.25 7.93
C ILE A 335 -10.73 0.02 9.11
N VAL A 336 -11.81 0.79 9.20
CA VAL A 336 -12.83 0.62 10.25
C VAL A 336 -13.53 -0.74 10.10
N GLN A 337 -13.98 -1.10 8.90
CA GLN A 337 -14.69 -2.37 8.66
C GLN A 337 -13.83 -3.62 8.92
N SER A 338 -12.49 -3.49 8.89
CA SER A 338 -11.57 -4.59 9.18
C SER A 338 -11.59 -5.03 10.66
N GLY A 339 -12.18 -4.24 11.56
CA GLY A 339 -12.16 -4.50 13.00
C GLY A 339 -10.84 -4.11 13.67
N ALA A 340 -9.87 -3.56 12.93
CA ALA A 340 -8.56 -3.21 13.49
C ALA A 340 -8.63 -2.06 14.49
N VAL A 341 -9.53 -1.09 14.28
CA VAL A 341 -9.72 0.05 15.19
C VAL A 341 -10.30 -0.44 16.53
N GLU A 342 -11.29 -1.32 16.48
CA GLU A 342 -11.94 -1.97 17.62
C GLU A 342 -10.94 -2.78 18.44
N GLN A 343 -10.07 -3.55 17.77
CA GLN A 343 -9.02 -4.32 18.42
C GLN A 343 -8.02 -3.42 19.17
N LEU A 344 -7.58 -2.31 18.54
CA LEU A 344 -6.70 -1.34 19.18
C LEU A 344 -7.36 -0.68 20.39
N LEU A 345 -8.64 -0.29 20.28
CA LEU A 345 -9.39 0.28 21.41
C LEU A 345 -9.56 -0.73 22.55
N SER A 346 -9.84 -1.98 22.23
CA SER A 346 -9.92 -3.07 23.23
C SER A 346 -8.58 -3.29 23.93
N TYR A 347 -7.47 -3.27 23.18
CA TYR A 347 -6.13 -3.32 23.74
C TYR A 347 -5.90 -2.17 24.73
N PHE A 348 -6.21 -0.92 24.35
CA PHE A 348 -6.06 0.22 25.24
C PHE A 348 -6.93 0.14 26.48
N GLN A 349 -8.16 -0.37 26.37
CA GLN A 349 -9.04 -0.57 27.52
C GLN A 349 -8.42 -1.51 28.56
N CYS A 350 -7.73 -2.56 28.12
CA CYS A 350 -7.11 -3.54 29.01
C CYS A 350 -5.78 -3.06 29.60
N HIS A 351 -5.03 -2.21 28.89
CA HIS A 351 -3.63 -1.90 29.23
C HIS A 351 -3.42 -0.47 29.76
N LEU A 352 -4.38 0.44 29.62
CA LEU A 352 -4.22 1.83 30.05
C LEU A 352 -5.09 2.18 31.25
N PRO A 353 -4.73 3.23 32.01
CA PRO A 353 -5.62 3.83 32.98
C PRO A 353 -6.88 4.35 32.29
N GLU A 354 -8.03 4.21 32.96
CA GLU A 354 -9.36 4.59 32.43
C GLU A 354 -9.37 6.00 31.81
N THR A 355 -8.67 6.96 32.41
CA THR A 355 -8.61 8.34 31.91
C THR A 355 -7.92 8.45 30.55
N GLN A 356 -6.85 7.69 30.31
CA GLN A 356 -6.15 7.69 29.01
C GLN A 356 -6.97 6.94 27.97
N TYR A 357 -7.53 5.78 28.33
CA TYR A 357 -8.41 5.01 27.45
C TYR A 357 -9.61 5.85 26.97
N GLN A 358 -10.33 6.49 27.89
CA GLN A 358 -11.48 7.33 27.54
C GLN A 358 -11.10 8.51 26.64
N ALA A 359 -9.91 9.10 26.81
CA ALA A 359 -9.43 10.15 25.91
C ALA A 359 -9.21 9.62 24.48
N ILE A 360 -8.61 8.43 24.34
CA ILE A 360 -8.37 7.78 23.04
C ILE A 360 -9.71 7.40 22.39
N LEU A 361 -10.61 6.76 23.14
CA LEU A 361 -11.93 6.34 22.67
C LEU A 361 -12.73 7.55 22.16
N ASN A 362 -12.88 8.59 22.99
CA ASN A 362 -13.67 9.77 22.63
C ASN A 362 -13.09 10.50 21.40
N ALA A 363 -11.76 10.64 21.32
CA ALA A 363 -11.11 11.25 20.16
C ALA A 363 -11.34 10.44 18.89
N THR A 364 -11.19 9.11 18.97
CA THR A 364 -11.39 8.18 17.85
C THR A 364 -12.84 8.24 17.35
N MET A 365 -13.81 8.08 18.24
CA MET A 365 -15.24 8.11 17.89
C MET A 365 -15.64 9.44 17.26
N LYS A 366 -15.26 10.55 17.90
CA LYS A 366 -15.56 11.89 17.37
C LYS A 366 -14.94 12.12 15.99
N TYR A 367 -13.72 11.64 15.76
CA TYR A 367 -13.10 11.75 14.44
C TYR A 367 -13.88 10.96 13.38
N LEU A 368 -14.19 9.69 13.65
CA LEU A 368 -14.92 8.84 12.72
C LEU A 368 -16.32 9.37 12.44
N GLU A 369 -17.03 9.86 13.45
CA GLU A 369 -18.34 10.52 13.30
C GLU A 369 -18.25 11.74 12.38
N ASN A 370 -17.22 12.58 12.53
CA ASN A 370 -16.99 13.74 11.66
C ASN A 370 -16.71 13.33 10.20
N GLN A 371 -16.16 12.13 9.97
CA GLN A 371 -15.99 11.55 8.63
C GLN A 371 -17.28 10.88 8.09
N GLY A 372 -18.35 10.87 8.89
CA GLY A 372 -19.62 10.20 8.57
C GLY A 372 -19.61 8.69 8.81
N LEU A 373 -18.65 8.19 9.60
CA LEU A 373 -18.49 6.78 9.92
C LEU A 373 -19.03 6.53 11.34
N LYS A 374 -20.09 5.74 11.48
CA LYS A 374 -20.87 5.63 12.73
C LYS A 374 -20.71 4.31 13.50
N LYS A 375 -19.84 3.40 13.07
CA LYS A 375 -19.71 2.08 13.70
C LYS A 375 -18.27 1.79 14.08
N VAL A 376 -18.04 1.82 15.38
CA VAL A 376 -17.03 1.05 16.12
C VAL A 376 -17.82 0.56 17.33
N ALA A 377 -18.07 -0.75 17.41
CA ALA A 377 -19.05 -1.34 18.35
C ALA A 377 -18.41 -1.71 19.70
#